data_AF-A0A661V263-F1
#
_entry.id   AF-A0A661V263-F1
#
_cell.length_a   1.000
_cell.length_b   1.000
_cell.length_c   1.000
_cell.angle_alpha   90.00
_cell.angle_beta   90.00
_cell.angle_gamma   90.00
#
_symmetry.space_group_name_H-M   'P 1'
#
loop_
_entity.id
_entity.type
_entity.pdbx_description
1 polymer ?
#
loop_
_entity_poly.entity_id
_entity_poly.type
_entity_poly.pdbx_seq_one_letter_code
_entity_poly.pdbx_strand_id
1 'polypeptide(L)'
;MHRIEVFPKRYLPDTKGLGLVKEVIDLGITAVSDIRVVDIYWLDADLTSDELELICRGLLADPVTQEYQYDRDSRGGDGYHVI
;
A
#
# COMPACT_ATOMS: atom_id res chain seq x y z
N MET A 1 -7.94 11.56 -13.22
CA MET A 1 -7.57 11.33 -11.80
C MET A 1 -7.36 9.85 -11.57
N HIS A 2 -6.12 9.47 -11.28
CA HIS A 2 -5.69 8.09 -11.04
C HIS A 2 -5.30 7.91 -9.58
N ARG A 3 -5.64 6.75 -9.01
CA ARG A 3 -5.29 6.39 -7.64
C ARG A 3 -4.27 5.25 -7.64
N ILE A 4 -3.10 5.50 -7.08
CA ILE A 4 -2.01 4.55 -7.00
C ILE A 4 -1.78 4.18 -5.54
N GLU A 5 -1.78 2.89 -5.25
CA GLU A 5 -1.39 2.31 -3.97
C GLU A 5 0.01 1.72 -4.10
N VAL A 6 0.90 2.01 -3.15
CA VAL A 6 2.22 1.41 -3.05
C VAL A 6 2.37 0.78 -1.67
N PHE A 7 2.79 -0.47 -1.62
CA PHE A 7 2.93 -1.21 -0.37
C PHE A 7 4.13 -2.16 -0.41
N PRO A 8 4.74 -2.49 0.74
CA PRO A 8 5.80 -3.49 0.80
C PRO A 8 5.31 -4.85 0.32
N LYS A 9 6.17 -5.60 -0.36
CA LYS A 9 5.87 -6.97 -0.78
C LYS A 9 5.48 -7.82 0.42
N ARG A 10 4.55 -8.76 0.22
CA ARG A 10 3.97 -9.56 1.33
C ARG A 10 5.00 -10.37 2.11
N TYR A 11 6.07 -10.80 1.46
CA TYR A 11 7.15 -11.58 2.10
C TYR A 11 8.19 -10.72 2.81
N LEU A 12 8.08 -9.39 2.74
CA LEU A 12 8.94 -8.46 3.46
C LEU A 12 8.22 -7.86 4.67
N PRO A 13 8.93 -7.60 5.77
CA PRO A 13 8.35 -6.95 6.94
C PRO A 13 7.98 -5.50 6.62
N ASP A 14 6.79 -5.10 7.07
CA ASP A 14 6.38 -3.69 7.03
C ASP A 14 6.90 -2.99 8.29
N THR A 15 8.06 -2.33 8.16
CA THR A 15 8.68 -1.62 9.28
C THR A 15 7.79 -0.52 9.85
N LYS A 16 7.01 0.18 9.00
CA LYS A 16 6.07 1.22 9.45
C LYS A 16 4.92 0.57 10.23
N GLY A 17 4.35 -0.51 9.70
CA GLY A 17 3.28 -1.29 10.33
C GLY A 17 3.68 -1.84 11.70
N LEU A 18 4.86 -2.45 11.80
CA LEU A 18 5.39 -2.99 13.07
C LEU A 18 5.58 -1.92 14.15
N GLY A 19 6.07 -0.74 13.77
CA GLY A 19 6.19 0.40 14.68
C GLY A 19 4.81 0.82 15.20
N LEU A 20 3.83 0.92 14.29
CA LEU A 20 2.48 1.35 14.62
C LEU A 20 1.74 0.34 15.51
N VAL A 21 1.94 -0.97 15.32
CA VAL A 21 1.38 -2.01 16.22
C VAL A 21 1.83 -1.75 17.66
N LYS A 22 3.12 -1.45 17.85
CA LYS A 22 3.66 -1.16 19.18
C LYS A 22 3.02 0.10 19.79
N GLU A 23 2.90 1.17 19.00
CA GLU A 23 2.26 2.42 19.45
C GLU A 23 0.79 2.21 19.85
N VAL A 24 0.05 1.39 19.09
CA VAL A 24 -1.35 1.05 19.35
C VAL A 24 -1.50 0.23 20.64
N ILE A 25 -0.59 -0.72 20.87
CA ILE A 25 -0.54 -1.50 22.12
C ILE A 25 -0.20 -0.59 23.31
N ASP A 26 0.76 0.32 23.13
CA ASP A 26 1.16 1.29 24.16
C ASP A 26 -0.01 2.25 24.53
N LEU A 27 -0.95 2.50 23.60
CA LEU A 27 -2.19 3.23 23.84
C LEU A 27 -3.26 2.40 24.58
N GLY A 28 -3.03 1.11 24.78
CA GLY A 28 -3.94 0.18 25.47
C GLY A 28 -4.90 -0.58 24.55
N ILE A 29 -4.73 -0.49 23.23
CA ILE A 29 -5.52 -1.25 22.26
C ILE A 29 -4.77 -2.55 21.96
N THR A 30 -5.17 -3.64 22.60
CA THR A 30 -4.46 -4.94 22.53
C THR A 30 -5.05 -5.93 21.53
N ALA A 31 -6.17 -5.58 20.89
CA ALA A 31 -6.85 -6.44 19.93
C ALA A 31 -6.21 -6.43 18.52
N VAL A 32 -5.24 -5.55 18.27
CA VAL A 32 -4.58 -5.42 16.96
C VAL A 32 -3.31 -6.27 16.92
N SER A 33 -3.31 -7.28 16.06
CA SER A 33 -2.25 -8.27 15.84
C SER A 33 -1.28 -7.87 14.72
N ASP A 34 -1.77 -7.18 13.70
CA ASP A 34 -1.00 -6.76 12.53
C ASP A 34 -1.52 -5.43 11.97
N ILE A 35 -0.63 -4.62 11.42
CA ILE A 35 -0.95 -3.40 10.69
C ILE A 35 -0.12 -3.35 9.42
N ARG A 36 -0.78 -3.05 8.30
CA ARG A 36 -0.14 -2.81 7.00
C ARG A 36 -0.33 -1.34 6.63
N VAL A 37 0.77 -0.69 6.26
CA VAL A 37 0.79 0.69 5.79
C VAL A 37 0.89 0.69 4.28
N VAL A 38 -0.01 1.44 3.65
CA VAL A 38 -0.08 1.62 2.19
C VAL A 38 0.04 3.10 1.90
N ASP A 39 0.99 3.47 1.05
CA ASP A 39 1.16 4.84 0.58
C ASP A 39 0.22 5.05 -0.62
N ILE A 40 -0.64 6.09 -0.58
CA ILE A 40 -1.62 6.39 -1.63
C ILE A 40 -1.21 7.68 -2.34
N TYR A 41 -1.07 7.61 -3.66
CA TYR A 41 -0.82 8.75 -4.53
C TYR A 41 -2.03 9.02 -5.42
N TRP A 42 -2.41 10.28 -5.51
CA TRP A 42 -3.46 10.74 -6.41
C TRP A 42 -2.82 11.56 -7.53
N LEU A 43 -2.95 11.09 -8.76
CA LEU A 43 -2.45 11.80 -9.93
C LEU A 43 -3.62 12.39 -10.70
N ASP A 44 -3.74 13.72 -10.66
CA ASP A 44 -4.73 14.43 -11.47
C ASP A 44 -4.12 14.84 -12.81
N ALA A 45 -4.05 13.87 -13.71
CA ALA A 45 -3.59 14.03 -15.08
C ALA A 45 -4.31 13.03 -15.99
N ASP A 46 -4.26 13.28 -17.29
CA ASP A 46 -4.76 12.37 -18.32
C ASP A 46 -3.59 11.47 -18.73
N LEU A 47 -3.47 10.31 -18.08
CA LEU A 47 -2.35 9.39 -18.25
C LEU A 47 -2.84 8.09 -18.90
N THR A 48 -2.06 7.60 -19.85
CA THR A 48 -2.24 6.27 -20.41
C THR A 48 -1.78 5.18 -19.42
N SER A 49 -2.20 3.95 -19.64
CA SER A 49 -1.77 2.80 -18.82
C SER A 49 -0.25 2.61 -18.84
N ASP A 50 0.40 2.87 -19.98
CA ASP A 50 1.86 2.73 -20.12
C ASP A 50 2.61 3.82 -19.34
N GLU A 51 2.08 5.04 -19.30
CA GLU A 51 2.63 6.15 -18.51
C GLU A 51 2.46 5.90 -17.01
N LEU A 52 1.29 5.39 -16.58
CA LEU A 52 1.07 4.99 -15.19
C LEU A 52 2.03 3.88 -14.77
N GLU A 53 2.21 2.86 -15.60
CA GLU A 53 3.15 1.78 -15.36
C GLU A 53 4.59 2.31 -15.24
N LEU A 54 4.99 3.20 -16.14
CA LEU A 54 6.32 3.83 -16.11
C LEU A 54 6.53 4.65 -14.84
N ILE A 55 5.54 5.44 -14.42
CA ILE A 55 5.59 6.26 -13.20
C ILE A 55 5.66 5.36 -11.97
N CYS A 56 4.84 4.31 -11.92
CA CYS A 56 4.81 3.40 -10.78
C CYS A 56 6.15 2.67 -10.62
N ARG A 57 6.64 2.03 -11.69
CA ARG A 57 7.87 1.23 -11.64
C ARG A 57 9.14 2.08 -11.60
N GLY A 58 9.11 3.28 -12.19
CA GLY A 58 10.28 4.14 -12.34
C GLY A 58 10.48 5.16 -11.23
N LEU A 59 9.42 5.51 -10.50
CA LEU A 59 9.47 6.59 -9.51
C LEU A 59 8.79 6.23 -8.18
N LEU A 60 7.56 5.73 -8.22
CA LEU A 60 6.73 5.63 -7.00
C LEU A 60 7.00 4.37 -6.17
N ALA A 61 7.38 3.27 -6.81
CA ALA A 61 7.62 1.99 -6.16
C ALA A 61 9.03 1.49 -6.46
N ASP A 62 9.73 1.04 -5.41
CA ASP A 62 10.94 0.26 -5.55
C ASP A 62 10.57 -1.17 -6.03
N PRO A 63 11.03 -1.62 -7.21
CA PRO A 63 10.61 -2.90 -7.79
C PRO A 63 11.13 -4.13 -7.04
N VAL A 64 12.12 -3.95 -6.15
CA VAL A 64 12.71 -5.03 -5.36
C VAL A 64 11.90 -5.26 -4.10
N THR A 65 11.52 -4.19 -3.41
CA THR A 65 10.95 -4.21 -2.05
C THR A 65 9.46 -3.90 -1.99
N GLN A 66 8.90 -3.26 -3.01
CA GLN A 66 7.51 -2.80 -3.04
C GLN A 66 6.73 -3.39 -4.22
N GLU A 67 5.43 -3.36 -4.07
CA GLU A 67 4.42 -3.63 -5.10
C GLU A 67 3.49 -2.42 -5.18
N TYR A 68 2.82 -2.25 -6.32
CA TYR A 68 1.85 -1.19 -6.51
C TYR A 68 0.61 -1.67 -7.25
N GLN A 69 -0.46 -0.88 -7.13
CA GLN A 69 -1.72 -1.06 -7.85
C GLN A 69 -2.24 0.31 -8.24
N TYR A 70 -2.82 0.44 -9.42
CA TYR A 70 -3.50 1.65 -9.85
C TYR A 70 -4.93 1.35 -10.29
N ASP A 71 -5.84 2.27 -10.02
CA ASP A 71 -7.22 2.29 -10.51
C ASP A 71 -7.97 0.96 -10.33
N ARG A 72 -7.77 0.24 -9.21
CA ARG A 72 -8.68 -0.83 -8.84
C ARG A 72 -10.07 -0.24 -8.64
N ASP A 73 -10.98 -0.61 -9.53
CA ASP A 73 -12.42 -0.44 -9.32
C ASP A 73 -12.76 -1.04 -7.94
N SER A 74 -13.44 -0.27 -7.10
CA SER A 74 -13.89 -0.66 -5.74
C SER A 74 -14.89 -1.83 -5.72
N ARG A 75 -14.92 -2.67 -6.77
CA ARG A 75 -15.78 -3.83 -6.94
C ARG A 75 -14.96 -5.10 -7.08
N GLY A 76 -14.43 -5.60 -5.96
CA GLY A 76 -13.82 -6.93 -5.96
C GLY A 76 -13.00 -7.29 -4.73
N GLY A 77 -13.69 -7.68 -3.65
CA GLY A 77 -13.31 -8.81 -2.79
C GLY A 77 -12.18 -8.61 -1.76
N ASP A 78 -12.55 -8.71 -0.48
CA ASP A 78 -11.84 -9.48 0.55
C ASP A 78 -10.32 -9.66 0.39
N GLY A 79 -9.59 -8.53 0.37
CA GLY A 79 -8.13 -8.53 0.33
C GLY A 79 -7.46 -8.16 1.65
N TYR A 80 -8.22 -7.68 2.64
CA TYR A 80 -7.72 -7.49 4.00
C TYR A 80 -7.95 -8.79 4.77
N HIS A 81 -7.05 -9.76 4.57
CA HIS A 81 -6.89 -10.81 5.58
C HIS A 81 -6.36 -10.12 6.85
N VAL A 82 -7.29 -9.74 7.72
CA VAL A 82 -7.03 -9.56 9.14
C VAL A 82 -6.68 -10.97 9.66
N ILE A 83 -5.41 -11.18 9.98
CA ILE A 83 -4.97 -12.31 10.82
C ILE A 83 -5.12 -11.94 12.28
#